data_AF-F3KSI1-F1
#
_entry.id   AF-F3KSI1-F1
#
_cell.length_a   1.000
_cell.length_b   1.000
_cell.length_c   1.000
_cell.angle_alpha   90.00
_cell.angle_beta   90.00
_cell.angle_gamma   90.00
#
_symmetry.space_group_name_H-M   'P 1'
#
loop_
_entity.id
_entity.type
_entity.pdbx_description
1 polymer ?
#
loop_
_entity_poly.entity_id
_entity_poly.type
_entity_poly.pdbx_seq_one_letter_code
_entity_poly.pdbx_strand_id
1 'polypeptide(L)'
;MNQISFADAEQSGKRKKTRREVFLAEMELVVPWKALLKVIEPHYPVTGRGRRPYALEAMLRVHLMQNWFTLSDPAMEEALK
;
A
#
# COMPACT_ATOMS: atom_id res chain seq x y z
N MET A 1 -5.40 38.75 -19.95
CA MET A 1 -5.22 37.30 -20.09
C MET A 1 -4.03 36.91 -19.25
N ASN A 2 -4.23 36.21 -18.13
CA ASN A 2 -3.11 35.72 -17.31
C ASN A 2 -2.64 34.39 -17.89
N GLN A 3 -1.44 34.39 -18.44
CA GLN A 3 -0.76 33.20 -18.95
C GLN A 3 -0.28 32.38 -17.75
N ILE A 4 -0.85 31.19 -17.56
CA ILE A 4 -0.43 30.26 -16.51
C ILE A 4 0.90 29.65 -16.95
N SER A 5 1.95 29.83 -16.15
CA SER A 5 3.27 29.26 -16.38
C SER A 5 3.22 27.74 -16.20
N PHE A 6 4.07 26.98 -16.90
CA PHE A 6 4.24 25.54 -16.67
C PHE A 6 4.57 25.24 -15.19
N ALA A 7 5.31 26.13 -14.52
CA ALA A 7 5.59 26.03 -13.10
C ALA A 7 4.32 26.20 -12.22
N ASP A 8 3.35 27.03 -12.64
CA ASP A 8 2.07 27.20 -11.94
C ASP A 8 1.13 25.98 -12.17
N ALA A 9 1.23 25.33 -13.32
CA ALA A 9 0.54 24.06 -13.61
C ALA A 9 1.11 22.89 -12.79
N GLU A 10 2.43 22.87 -12.56
CA GLU A 10 3.08 21.90 -11.67
C GLU A 10 2.75 22.17 -10.19
N GLN A 11 2.73 23.43 -9.76
CA GLN A 11 2.40 23.84 -8.38
C GLN A 11 0.91 23.60 -8.03
N SER A 12 0.01 23.70 -9.00
CA SER A 12 -1.43 23.39 -8.84
C SER A 12 -1.72 21.89 -8.83
N GLY A 13 -0.74 21.07 -9.21
CA GLY A 13 -0.72 19.63 -8.99
C GLY A 13 -0.36 19.25 -7.56
N LYS A 14 -1.16 19.66 -6.57
CA LYS A 14 -1.26 18.82 -5.35
C LYS A 14 -1.61 17.43 -5.86
N ARG A 15 -0.65 16.48 -5.87
CA ARG A 15 -0.85 15.12 -6.39
C ARG A 15 -2.23 14.67 -5.91
N LYS A 16 -3.19 14.57 -6.84
CA LYS A 16 -4.54 14.12 -6.50
C LYS A 16 -4.33 12.74 -5.88
N LYS A 17 -4.64 12.62 -4.58
CA LYS A 17 -4.50 11.35 -3.87
C LYS A 17 -5.16 10.28 -4.72
N THR A 18 -4.40 9.26 -5.08
CA THR A 18 -4.93 8.21 -5.93
C THR A 18 -6.04 7.49 -5.18
N ARG A 19 -7.02 6.90 -5.88
CA ARG A 19 -8.08 6.10 -5.24
C ARG A 19 -7.49 5.00 -4.33
N ARG A 20 -6.29 4.50 -4.66
CA ARG A 20 -5.54 3.52 -3.88
C ARG A 20 -5.01 4.10 -2.57
N GLU A 21 -4.44 5.30 -2.58
CA GLU A 21 -3.97 5.98 -1.37
C GLU A 21 -5.12 6.33 -0.40
N VAL A 22 -6.26 6.77 -0.94
CA VAL A 22 -7.44 7.05 -0.12
C VAL A 22 -7.93 5.76 0.54
N PHE A 23 -8.04 4.69 -0.24
CA PHE A 23 -8.47 3.38 0.27
C PHE A 23 -7.51 2.81 1.33
N LEU A 24 -6.20 2.93 1.11
CA LEU A 24 -5.19 2.55 2.11
C LEU A 24 -5.36 3.33 3.42
N ALA A 25 -5.60 4.64 3.33
CA ALA A 25 -5.83 5.47 4.51
C ALA A 25 -7.12 5.08 5.26
N GLU A 26 -8.19 4.74 4.54
CA GLU A 26 -9.42 4.23 5.15
C GLU A 26 -9.21 2.86 5.80
N MET A 27 -8.44 1.98 5.16
CA MET A 27 -8.06 0.67 5.70
C MET A 27 -7.29 0.79 7.02
N GLU A 28 -6.38 1.76 7.15
CA GLU A 28 -5.67 2.01 8.41
C GLU A 28 -6.62 2.31 9.58
N LEU A 29 -7.83 2.83 9.31
CA LEU A 29 -8.83 3.13 10.33
C LEU A 29 -9.76 1.95 10.62
N VAL A 30 -10.16 1.19 9.60
CA VAL A 30 -11.19 0.13 9.74
C VAL A 30 -10.62 -1.25 10.02
N VAL A 31 -9.39 -1.53 9.61
CA VAL A 31 -8.79 -2.87 9.75
C VAL A 31 -8.14 -2.98 11.13
N PRO A 32 -8.47 -4.01 11.94
CA PRO A 32 -7.84 -4.23 13.24
C PRO A 32 -6.45 -4.88 13.07
N TRP A 33 -5.48 -4.13 12.54
CA TRP A 33 -4.15 -4.63 12.16
C TRP A 33 -3.47 -5.44 13.25
N LYS A 34 -3.38 -4.91 14.48
CA LYS A 34 -2.72 -5.60 15.60
C LYS A 34 -3.34 -6.96 15.90
N ALA A 35 -4.66 -7.08 15.82
CA ALA A 35 -5.36 -8.34 16.07
C ALA A 35 -5.09 -9.34 14.93
N LEU A 36 -5.13 -8.89 13.68
CA LEU A 36 -4.84 -9.74 12.53
C LEU A 36 -3.39 -10.23 12.52
N LEU A 37 -2.43 -9.33 12.76
CA LEU A 37 -1.02 -9.68 12.82
C LEU A 37 -0.76 -10.75 13.89
N LYS A 38 -1.34 -10.59 15.09
CA LYS A 38 -1.19 -11.56 16.17
C LYS A 38 -1.71 -12.96 15.82
N VAL A 39 -2.76 -13.04 15.00
CA VAL A 39 -3.32 -14.33 14.54
C VAL A 39 -2.45 -14.94 13.44
N ILE A 40 -1.86 -14.12 12.58
CA ILE A 40 -1.08 -14.60 11.42
C ILE A 40 0.38 -14.90 11.80
N GLU A 41 0.95 -14.17 12.76
CA GLU A 41 2.35 -14.27 13.19
C GLU A 41 2.82 -15.71 13.46
N PRO A 42 2.08 -16.58 14.15
CA PRO A 42 2.50 -17.97 14.38
C PRO A 42 2.61 -18.82 13.11
N HIS A 43 1.92 -18.41 12.04
CA HIS A 43 1.89 -19.11 10.76
C HIS A 43 2.79 -18.45 9.71
N TYR A 44 3.30 -17.25 9.98
CA TYR A 44 4.14 -16.53 9.03
C TYR A 44 5.53 -17.17 8.99
N PRO A 45 6.07 -17.47 7.81
CA PRO A 45 7.36 -18.13 7.70
C PRO A 45 8.46 -17.31 8.37
N VAL A 46 9.07 -17.91 9.40
CA VAL A 46 10.22 -17.34 10.09
C VAL A 46 11.47 -17.64 9.25
N THR A 47 12.31 -16.63 9.04
CA THR A 47 13.52 -16.66 8.22
C THR A 47 14.29 -17.98 8.24
N GLY A 48 14.42 -18.62 7.07
CA GLY A 48 15.37 -19.71 6.79
C GLY A 48 16.58 -19.25 5.97
N ARG A 49 17.38 -20.17 5.40
CA ARG A 49 18.58 -19.90 4.56
C ARG A 49 18.27 -19.35 3.14
N GLY A 50 17.10 -18.76 2.92
CA GLY A 50 16.61 -18.30 1.61
C GLY A 50 16.33 -16.80 1.55
N ARG A 51 15.59 -16.37 0.51
CA ARG A 51 15.11 -14.99 0.41
C ARG A 51 14.29 -14.65 1.65
N ARG A 52 14.65 -13.54 2.32
CA ARG A 52 13.93 -13.10 3.51
C ARG A 52 12.48 -12.79 3.10
N PRO A 53 11.48 -13.35 3.82
CA PRO A 53 10.11 -12.93 3.62
C PRO A 53 9.98 -11.43 3.91
N TYR A 54 9.08 -10.77 3.20
CA TYR A 54 8.74 -9.37 3.49
C TYR A 54 8.21 -9.22 4.92
N ALA A 55 8.16 -8.00 5.44
CA ALA A 55 7.53 -7.79 6.74
C ALA A 55 6.06 -8.28 6.68
N LEU A 56 5.62 -9.05 7.68
CA LEU A 56 4.26 -9.60 7.76
C LEU A 56 3.20 -8.52 7.51
N GLU A 57 3.41 -7.34 8.11
CA GLU A 57 2.53 -6.19 7.95
C GLU A 57 2.41 -5.70 6.50
N ALA A 58 3.53 -5.63 5.79
CA ALA A 58 3.55 -5.23 4.39
C ALA A 58 2.90 -6.30 3.51
N MET A 59 3.21 -7.58 3.77
CA MET A 59 2.65 -8.70 3.01
C MET A 59 1.13 -8.79 3.17
N LEU A 60 0.62 -8.55 4.38
CA LEU A 60 -0.81 -8.52 4.66
C LEU A 60 -1.49 -7.37 3.89
N ARG A 61 -0.89 -6.17 3.87
CA ARG A 61 -1.41 -5.04 3.08
C ARG A 61 -1.47 -5.34 1.59
N VAL A 62 -0.43 -5.98 1.04
CA VAL A 62 -0.42 -6.43 -0.36
C VAL A 62 -1.61 -7.37 -0.62
N HIS A 63 -1.74 -8.46 0.13
CA HIS A 63 -2.79 -9.47 -0.09
C HIS A 63 -4.19 -8.86 -0.04
N LEU A 64 -4.42 -7.99 0.93
CA LEU A 64 -5.68 -7.29 1.08
C LEU A 64 -5.99 -6.42 -0.14
N MET A 65 -5.03 -5.64 -0.62
CA MET A 65 -5.21 -4.80 -1.81
C MET A 65 -5.38 -5.61 -3.10
N GLN A 66 -4.70 -6.74 -3.24
CA GLN A 66 -4.90 -7.65 -4.36
C GLN A 66 -6.32 -8.23 -4.36
N ASN A 67 -6.81 -8.67 -3.20
CA ASN A 67 -8.17 -9.20 -3.05
C ASN A 67 -9.24 -8.15 -3.38
N TRP A 68 -9.03 -6.89 -2.98
CA TRP A 68 -10.01 -5.83 -3.20
C TRP A 68 -9.96 -5.18 -4.59
N PHE A 69 -8.78 -5.06 -5.20
CA PHE A 69 -8.63 -4.41 -6.51
C PHE A 69 -8.27 -5.36 -7.65
N THR A 70 -8.24 -6.68 -7.39
CA THR A 70 -7.80 -7.70 -8.37
C THR A 70 -6.42 -7.39 -8.96
N LEU A 71 -5.54 -6.76 -8.17
CA LEU A 71 -4.18 -6.40 -8.59
C LEU A 71 -3.25 -7.61 -8.44
N SER A 72 -2.23 -7.71 -9.29
CA SER A 72 -1.17 -8.70 -9.17
C SER A 72 -0.06 -8.24 -8.22
N ASP A 73 0.70 -9.19 -7.64
CA ASP A 73 1.81 -8.93 -6.69
C ASP A 73 2.79 -7.86 -7.16
N PRO A 74 3.28 -7.86 -8.42
CA PRO A 74 4.27 -6.88 -8.87
C PRO A 74 3.76 -5.43 -8.84
N ALA A 75 2.49 -5.23 -9.24
CA ALA A 75 1.88 -3.90 -9.25
C ALA A 75 1.62 -3.36 -7.83
N MET A 76 1.52 -4.25 -6.84
CA MET A 76 1.34 -3.89 -5.44
C MET A 76 2.65 -3.62 -4.73
N GLU A 77 3.70 -4.42 -4.98
CA GLU A 77 5.04 -4.16 -4.45
C GLU A 77 5.59 -2.79 -4.89
N GLU A 78 5.31 -2.37 -6.13
CA GLU A 78 5.69 -1.04 -6.63
C GLU A 78 4.91 0.09 -5.95
N ALA A 79 3.65 -0.14 -5.60
CA ALA A 79 2.80 0.87 -4.95
C ALA A 79 3.11 1.08 -3.47
N LEU A 80 3.80 0.13 -2.83
CA LEU A 80 4.21 0.18 -1.41
C LEU A 80 5.67 0.60 -1.22
N LYS A 81 6.44 0.79 -2.29
CA LYS A 81 7.77 1.43 -2.28
C LYS A 81 7.64 2.95 -2.26
#